data_AF-A0A918PY15-F1
#
_entry.id   AF-A0A918PY15-F1
#
_cell.length_a   1.000
_cell.length_b   1.000
_cell.length_c   1.000
_cell.angle_alpha   90.00
_cell.angle_beta   90.00
_cell.angle_gamma   90.00
#
_symmetry.space_group_name_H-M   'P 1'
#
loop_
_entity.id
_entity.type
_entity.pdbx_description
1 polymer ?
#
loop_
_entity_poly.entity_id
_entity_poly.type
_entity_poly.pdbx_seq_one_letter_code
_entity_poly.pdbx_strand_id
1 'polypeptide(L)'
;MLDVQKTETLDTASDHEVMGSIVPQAPQPTEDAVTAPTTDYATSLDAAQCLAKDIRRLMDGVENTALKGDVKSRIENLNRWAKTYCEGLNAARKIGNRGLSGLYEAQKEISLALEEYLRLDDEGGQPSTDDDARKTDELRHALKRINRLIPAIENSFGQPTELSPATGIASAIKPS
;
A
#
# COMPACT_ATOMS: atom_id res chain seq x y z
N MET A 1 -2.68 40.68 49.51
CA MET A 1 -3.02 41.85 48.69
C MET A 1 -1.86 42.06 47.73
N LEU A 2 -2.02 41.68 46.47
CA LEU A 2 -1.08 42.06 45.41
C LEU A 2 -1.94 42.68 44.31
N ASP A 3 -1.73 43.98 44.14
CA ASP A 3 -2.46 44.87 43.24
C ASP A 3 -2.38 44.40 41.79
N VAL A 4 -3.56 44.34 41.19
CA VAL A 4 -3.78 44.23 39.76
C VAL A 4 -3.66 45.65 39.20
N GLN A 5 -2.67 45.90 38.35
CA GLN A 5 -2.79 47.00 37.38
C GLN A 5 -2.76 46.42 35.97
N LYS A 6 -3.93 46.49 35.36
CA LYS A 6 -4.18 46.33 33.93
C LYS A 6 -4.84 47.62 33.49
N THR A 7 -4.23 48.34 32.55
CA THR A 7 -4.93 48.96 31.42
C THR A 7 -3.89 49.43 30.41
N GLU A 8 -3.89 48.73 29.27
CA GLU A 8 -3.46 49.18 27.95
C GLU A 8 -4.20 50.44 27.50
N THR A 9 -3.57 51.22 26.61
CA THR A 9 -4.07 51.68 25.30
C THR A 9 -2.98 52.60 24.73
N LEU A 10 -2.09 52.10 23.88
CA LEU A 10 -2.22 51.96 22.42
C LEU A 10 -2.76 53.23 21.73
N ASP A 11 -1.85 54.00 21.13
CA ASP A 11 -2.17 54.69 19.89
C ASP A 11 -1.01 54.54 18.90
N THR A 12 -1.40 54.55 17.64
CA THR A 12 -0.85 53.79 16.54
C THR A 12 -0.29 54.79 15.54
N ALA A 13 0.97 54.64 15.16
CA ALA A 13 1.49 55.22 13.93
C ALA A 13 2.61 54.33 13.40
N SER A 14 2.26 53.57 12.36
CA SER A 14 3.20 52.95 11.44
C SER A 14 4.18 53.98 10.91
N ASP A 15 5.46 53.67 10.94
CA ASP A 15 6.19 53.47 9.69
C ASP A 15 7.53 52.75 9.91
N HIS A 16 7.58 51.56 9.32
CA HIS A 16 8.67 51.13 8.46
C HIS A 16 10.10 50.97 9.03
N GLU A 17 10.36 49.88 9.79
CA GLU A 17 11.71 49.28 9.82
C GLU A 17 11.67 47.74 9.79
N VAL A 18 12.06 47.22 8.63
CA VAL A 18 12.97 46.08 8.39
C VAL A 18 13.14 45.09 9.54
N MET A 19 12.51 43.93 9.44
CA MET A 19 13.11 42.62 9.78
C MET A 19 12.19 41.51 9.23
N GLY A 20 12.35 41.20 7.94
CA GLY A 20 11.85 39.96 7.37
C GLY A 20 12.59 38.80 8.04
N SER A 21 11.93 38.16 8.99
CA SER A 21 12.40 36.99 9.71
C SER A 21 12.74 35.88 8.70
N ILE A 22 14.03 35.61 8.50
CA ILE A 22 14.52 34.47 7.74
C ILE A 22 14.25 33.23 8.59
N VAL A 23 13.07 32.65 8.43
CA VAL A 23 12.82 31.28 8.87
C VAL A 23 13.74 30.38 8.03
N PRO A 24 14.57 29.51 8.63
CA PRO A 24 15.28 28.51 7.86
C PRO A 24 14.25 27.55 7.24
N GLN A 25 13.96 27.75 5.95
CA GLN A 25 13.19 26.81 5.17
C GLN A 25 14.02 25.53 5.08
N ALA A 26 13.55 24.47 5.72
CA ALA A 26 14.11 23.14 5.55
C ALA A 26 14.17 22.82 4.05
N PRO A 27 15.28 22.25 3.54
CA PRO A 27 15.40 21.93 2.13
C PRO A 27 14.21 21.07 1.72
N GLN A 28 13.38 21.62 0.83
CA GLN A 28 12.30 20.88 0.20
C GLN A 28 12.96 19.75 -0.62
N PRO A 29 12.58 18.49 -0.42
CA PRO A 29 13.06 17.43 -1.29
C PRO A 29 12.55 17.75 -2.70
N THR A 30 13.50 17.97 -3.61
CA THR A 30 13.25 18.03 -5.05
C THR A 30 12.42 16.82 -5.45
N GLU A 31 11.30 17.09 -6.12
CA GLU A 31 10.43 16.12 -6.77
C GLU A 31 11.19 15.46 -7.93
N ASP A 32 12.22 14.70 -7.63
CA ASP A 32 12.57 13.58 -8.49
C ASP A 32 11.44 12.57 -8.34
N ALA A 33 10.79 12.28 -9.46
CA ALA A 33 9.78 11.25 -9.57
C ALA A 33 10.32 9.97 -8.90
N VAL A 34 9.91 9.74 -7.65
CA VAL A 34 9.96 8.43 -7.02
C VAL A 34 8.94 7.63 -7.81
N THR A 35 9.37 7.06 -8.94
CA THR A 35 8.79 5.81 -9.43
C THR A 35 8.91 4.86 -8.25
N ALA A 36 7.83 4.78 -7.46
CA ALA A 36 7.72 3.83 -6.38
C ALA A 36 8.15 2.49 -6.97
N PRO A 37 9.17 1.83 -6.42
CA PRO A 37 9.58 0.53 -6.93
C PRO A 37 8.32 -0.32 -6.92
N THR A 38 7.97 -0.87 -8.09
CA THR A 38 6.90 -1.86 -8.21
C THR A 38 7.33 -3.02 -7.34
N THR A 39 6.89 -2.97 -6.08
CA THR A 39 7.36 -3.88 -5.04
C THR A 39 6.57 -5.14 -5.27
N ASP A 40 7.23 -6.18 -5.73
CA ASP A 40 6.64 -7.50 -5.74
C ASP A 40 6.45 -7.93 -4.27
N TYR A 41 5.21 -7.82 -3.78
CA TYR A 41 4.84 -8.13 -2.41
C TYR A 41 5.03 -9.60 -2.07
N ALA A 42 4.90 -10.50 -3.05
CA ALA A 42 5.08 -11.93 -2.85
C ALA A 42 6.56 -12.26 -2.62
N THR A 43 7.43 -11.73 -3.49
CA THR A 43 8.88 -11.84 -3.33
C THR A 43 9.36 -11.18 -2.03
N SER A 44 8.79 -10.02 -1.68
CA SER A 44 9.12 -9.32 -0.43
C SER A 44 8.70 -10.08 0.83
N LEU A 45 7.56 -10.79 0.78
CA LEU A 45 7.07 -11.62 1.88
C LEU A 45 7.95 -12.85 2.08
N ASP A 46 8.31 -13.56 1.00
CA ASP A 46 9.17 -14.75 1.10
C ASP A 46 10.56 -14.40 1.62
N ALA A 47 11.18 -13.34 1.09
CA ALA A 47 12.46 -12.82 1.56
C ALA A 47 12.41 -12.44 3.05
N ALA A 48 11.34 -11.76 3.49
CA ALA A 48 11.15 -11.41 4.89
C ALA A 48 11.00 -12.64 5.81
N GLN A 49 10.28 -13.67 5.35
CA GLN A 49 10.13 -14.92 6.10
C GLN A 49 11.45 -15.70 6.19
N CYS A 50 12.22 -15.75 5.11
CA CYS A 50 13.56 -16.34 5.09
C CYS A 50 14.48 -15.61 6.06
N LEU A 51 14.53 -14.27 6.02
CA LEU A 51 15.29 -13.46 6.95
C LEU A 51 14.90 -13.72 8.41
N ALA A 52 13.60 -13.80 8.72
CA ALA A 52 13.14 -14.10 10.08
C ALA A 52 13.56 -15.52 10.55
N LYS A 53 13.57 -16.51 9.65
CA LYS A 53 14.08 -17.86 9.93
C LYS A 53 15.58 -17.86 10.17
N ASP A 54 16.34 -17.14 9.36
CA ASP A 54 17.80 -17.07 9.46
C ASP A 54 18.24 -16.35 10.74
N ILE A 55 17.58 -15.25 11.10
CA ILE A 55 17.84 -14.56 12.38
C ILE A 55 17.52 -15.48 13.56
N ARG A 56 16.43 -16.25 13.50
CA ARG A 56 16.11 -17.22 14.57
C ARG A 56 17.16 -18.33 14.67
N ARG A 57 17.58 -18.91 13.55
CA ARG A 57 18.67 -19.90 13.53
C ARG A 57 19.97 -19.34 14.08
N LEU A 58 20.28 -18.09 13.77
CA LEU A 58 21.43 -17.38 14.32
C LEU A 58 21.31 -17.28 15.84
N MET A 59 20.15 -16.88 16.38
CA MET A 59 19.92 -16.84 17.82
C MET A 59 20.11 -18.20 18.49
N ASP A 60 19.53 -19.26 17.91
CA ASP A 60 19.63 -20.63 18.44
C ASP A 60 21.09 -21.14 18.44
N GLY A 61 21.86 -20.79 17.39
CA GLY A 61 23.29 -21.11 17.33
C GLY A 61 24.15 -20.25 18.26
N VAL A 62 23.73 -19.01 18.48
CA VAL A 62 24.40 -18.03 19.35
C VAL A 62 24.22 -18.34 20.82
N GLU A 63 23.11 -18.96 21.25
CA GLU A 63 22.93 -19.38 22.64
C GLU A 63 24.02 -20.36 23.11
N ASN A 64 24.71 -21.03 22.19
CA ASN A 64 25.88 -21.88 22.47
C ASN A 64 27.22 -21.13 22.49
N THR A 65 27.21 -19.81 22.25
CA THR A 65 28.41 -18.96 22.24
C THR A 65 28.26 -17.80 23.23
N ALA A 66 29.33 -17.44 23.93
CA ALA A 66 29.34 -16.31 24.85
C ALA A 66 29.34 -14.96 24.09
N LEU A 67 28.22 -14.61 23.44
CA LEU A 67 28.04 -13.27 22.89
C LEU A 67 27.84 -12.26 24.02
N LYS A 68 28.32 -11.03 23.78
CA LYS A 68 28.04 -9.88 24.65
C LYS A 68 26.52 -9.63 24.70
N GLY A 69 25.99 -9.31 25.88
CA GLY A 69 24.55 -9.10 26.11
C GLY A 69 23.90 -8.07 25.18
N ASP A 70 24.60 -7.00 24.80
CA ASP A 70 24.11 -5.99 23.84
C ASP A 70 23.88 -6.59 22.45
N VAL A 71 24.75 -7.51 22.00
CA VAL A 71 24.60 -8.16 20.70
C VAL A 71 23.38 -9.08 20.69
N LYS A 72 23.16 -9.85 21.77
CA LYS A 72 21.96 -10.70 21.90
C LYS A 72 20.67 -9.85 21.84
N SER A 73 20.64 -8.73 22.57
CA SER A 73 19.48 -7.81 22.57
C SER A 73 19.20 -7.20 21.19
N ARG A 74 20.24 -6.82 20.43
CA ARG A 74 20.07 -6.30 19.06
C ARG A 74 19.51 -7.35 18.10
N ILE A 75 19.99 -8.59 18.18
CA ILE A 75 19.48 -9.69 17.35
C ILE A 75 18.03 -10.02 17.71
N GLU A 76 17.67 -10.03 19.00
CA GLU A 76 16.30 -10.19 19.47
C GLU A 76 15.37 -9.09 18.94
N ASN A 77 15.81 -7.83 18.98
CA ASN A 77 15.04 -6.71 18.47
C ASN A 77 14.84 -6.81 16.95
N LEU A 78 15.88 -7.21 16.20
CA LEU A 78 15.79 -7.42 14.76
C LEU A 78 14.84 -8.57 14.42
N ASN A 79 14.87 -9.68 15.17
CA ASN A 79 13.94 -10.80 15.00
C ASN A 79 12.49 -10.37 15.24
N ARG A 80 12.26 -9.55 16.27
CA ARG A 80 10.93 -8.99 16.56
C ARG A 80 10.46 -8.12 15.39
N TRP A 81 11.30 -7.21 14.92
CA TRP A 81 10.99 -6.35 13.78
C TRP A 81 10.68 -7.18 12.52
N ALA A 82 11.50 -8.19 12.20
CA ALA A 82 11.29 -9.04 11.02
C ALA A 82 9.96 -9.80 11.06
N LYS A 83 9.55 -10.29 12.25
CA LYS A 83 8.23 -10.92 12.44
C LYS A 83 7.08 -9.94 12.22
N THR A 84 7.15 -8.76 12.83
CA THR A 84 6.13 -7.72 12.65
C THR A 84 6.02 -7.28 11.19
N TYR A 85 7.16 -7.17 10.49
CA TYR A 85 7.17 -6.86 9.07
C TYR A 85 6.50 -7.96 8.23
N CYS A 86 6.77 -9.24 8.50
CA CYS A 86 6.10 -10.38 7.85
C CYS A 86 4.57 -10.36 8.09
N GLU A 87 4.14 -10.07 9.31
CA GLU A 87 2.73 -9.97 9.68
C GLU A 87 2.04 -8.84 8.90
N GLY A 88 2.68 -7.67 8.81
CA GLY A 88 2.20 -6.52 8.05
C GLY A 88 2.05 -6.82 6.56
N LEU A 89 3.05 -7.44 5.94
CA LEU A 89 2.98 -7.86 4.54
C LEU A 89 1.87 -8.89 4.29
N ASN A 90 1.68 -9.84 5.21
CA ASN A 90 0.61 -10.83 5.09
C ASN A 90 -0.78 -10.18 5.26
N ALA A 91 -0.91 -9.19 6.15
CA ALA A 91 -2.14 -8.41 6.28
C ALA A 91 -2.43 -7.61 5.02
N ALA A 92 -1.43 -6.93 4.45
CA ALA A 92 -1.55 -6.20 3.19
C ALA A 92 -1.98 -7.11 2.04
N ARG A 93 -1.38 -8.31 1.90
CA ARG A 93 -1.78 -9.31 0.91
C ARG A 93 -3.23 -9.78 1.10
N LYS A 94 -3.67 -10.02 2.34
CA LYS A 94 -5.06 -10.42 2.63
C LYS A 94 -6.05 -9.31 2.27
N ILE A 95 -5.72 -8.06 2.58
CA ILE A 95 -6.54 -6.89 2.23
C ILE A 95 -6.57 -6.72 0.71
N GLY A 96 -5.44 -6.85 0.02
CA GLY A 96 -5.35 -6.84 -1.43
C GLY A 96 -6.25 -7.90 -2.06
N ASN A 97 -6.16 -9.16 -1.62
CA ASN A 97 -6.98 -10.25 -2.15
C ASN A 97 -8.48 -10.05 -1.89
N ARG A 98 -8.88 -9.68 -0.66
CA ARG A 98 -10.30 -9.42 -0.34
C ARG A 98 -10.85 -8.21 -1.09
N GLY A 99 -10.05 -7.15 -1.18
CA GLY A 99 -10.40 -5.94 -1.95
C GLY A 99 -10.54 -6.25 -3.44
N LEU A 100 -9.67 -7.09 -3.99
CA LEU A 100 -9.74 -7.53 -5.38
C LEU A 100 -11.02 -8.34 -5.65
N SER A 101 -11.39 -9.29 -4.77
CA SER A 101 -12.68 -10.00 -4.88
C SER A 101 -13.87 -9.04 -4.86
N GLY A 102 -13.89 -8.08 -3.92
CA GLY A 102 -14.95 -7.07 -3.86
C GLY A 102 -15.00 -6.17 -5.10
N LEU A 103 -13.86 -5.86 -5.71
CA LEU A 103 -13.81 -5.10 -6.97
C LEU A 103 -14.40 -5.88 -8.14
N TYR A 104 -14.15 -7.19 -8.24
CA TYR A 104 -14.80 -8.03 -9.25
C TYR A 104 -16.31 -8.15 -9.05
N GLU A 105 -16.76 -8.28 -7.80
CA GLU A 105 -18.19 -8.29 -7.48
C GLU A 105 -18.85 -6.96 -7.88
N ALA A 106 -18.25 -5.82 -7.48
CA ALA A 106 -18.73 -4.51 -7.88
C ALA A 106 -18.71 -4.29 -9.40
N GLN A 107 -17.67 -4.76 -10.10
CA GLN A 107 -17.59 -4.72 -11.56
C GLN A 107 -18.79 -5.44 -12.20
N LYS A 108 -19.11 -6.64 -11.70
CA LYS A 108 -20.22 -7.45 -12.18
C LYS A 108 -21.56 -6.76 -11.92
N GLU A 109 -21.80 -6.29 -10.71
CA GLU A 109 -23.05 -5.63 -10.33
C GLU A 109 -23.29 -4.34 -11.13
N ILE A 110 -22.26 -3.49 -11.28
CA ILE A 110 -22.34 -2.25 -12.06
C ILE A 110 -22.57 -2.55 -13.54
N SER A 111 -21.96 -3.61 -14.09
CA SER A 111 -22.18 -4.03 -15.48
C SER A 111 -23.62 -4.48 -15.71
N LEU A 112 -24.17 -5.28 -14.79
CA LEU A 112 -25.57 -5.73 -14.84
C LEU A 112 -26.54 -4.55 -14.74
N ALA A 113 -26.28 -3.62 -13.82
CA ALA A 113 -27.11 -2.41 -13.67
C ALA A 113 -27.08 -1.56 -14.96
N LEU A 114 -25.92 -1.38 -15.56
CA LEU A 114 -25.78 -0.64 -16.82
C LEU A 114 -26.50 -1.33 -17.98
N GLU A 115 -26.41 -2.65 -18.09
CA GLU A 115 -27.12 -3.44 -19.10
C GLU A 115 -28.64 -3.29 -18.95
N GLU A 116 -29.15 -3.33 -17.71
CA GLU A 116 -30.58 -3.14 -17.45
C GLU A 116 -31.06 -1.73 -17.81
N TYR A 117 -30.28 -0.68 -17.49
CA TYR A 117 -30.61 0.69 -17.90
C TYR A 117 -30.68 0.83 -19.42
N LEU A 118 -29.72 0.25 -20.15
CA LEU A 118 -29.70 0.31 -21.61
C LEU A 118 -30.84 -0.49 -22.24
N ARG A 119 -31.19 -1.64 -21.67
CA ARG A 119 -32.33 -2.46 -22.11
C ARG A 119 -33.65 -1.70 -21.96
N LEU A 120 -33.84 -1.02 -20.82
CA LEU A 120 -35.05 -0.24 -20.54
C LEU A 120 -35.19 0.97 -21.46
N ASP A 121 -34.08 1.61 -21.83
CA ASP A 121 -34.06 2.70 -22.81
C ASP A 121 -34.42 2.20 -24.23
N ASP A 122 -33.96 1.00 -24.62
CA ASP A 122 -34.20 0.40 -25.94
C ASP A 122 -35.63 -0.15 -26.13
N GLU A 123 -36.30 -0.57 -25.04
CA GLU A 123 -37.65 -1.15 -25.09
C GLU A 123 -38.78 -0.12 -25.31
N GLY A 124 -38.44 1.15 -25.53
CA GLY A 124 -39.39 2.18 -25.93
C GLY A 124 -40.42 2.53 -24.85
N GLY A 125 -40.06 2.35 -23.58
CA GLY A 125 -40.86 2.75 -22.43
C GLY A 125 -40.90 4.27 -22.22
N GLN A 126 -41.08 4.71 -20.96
CA GLN A 126 -41.00 6.13 -20.62
C GLN A 126 -39.65 6.70 -21.10
N PRO A 127 -39.61 7.85 -21.81
CA PRO A 127 -38.36 8.43 -22.28
C PRO A 127 -37.38 8.62 -21.12
N SER A 128 -36.13 8.21 -21.35
CA SER A 128 -35.02 8.34 -20.42
C SER A 128 -34.98 9.77 -19.87
N THR A 129 -35.04 9.90 -18.55
CA THR A 129 -35.00 11.22 -17.90
C THR A 129 -33.55 11.72 -17.86
N ASP A 130 -33.34 13.03 -17.71
CA ASP A 130 -32.00 13.60 -17.53
C ASP A 130 -31.26 12.96 -16.34
N ASP A 131 -32.00 12.56 -15.30
CA ASP A 131 -31.45 11.84 -14.15
C ASP A 131 -30.99 10.42 -14.50
N ASP A 132 -31.63 9.73 -15.43
CA ASP A 132 -31.26 8.37 -15.85
C ASP A 132 -30.06 8.38 -16.79
N ALA A 133 -29.96 9.39 -17.67
CA ALA A 133 -28.76 9.65 -18.46
C ALA A 133 -27.55 9.90 -17.54
N ARG A 134 -27.73 10.70 -16.49
CA ARG A 134 -26.68 10.98 -15.51
C ARG A 134 -26.25 9.71 -14.75
N LYS A 135 -27.19 8.89 -14.27
CA LYS A 135 -26.86 7.61 -13.60
C LYS A 135 -26.10 6.67 -14.52
N THR A 136 -26.52 6.57 -15.78
CA THR A 136 -25.86 5.76 -16.80
C THR A 136 -24.41 6.19 -17.01
N ASP A 137 -24.16 7.49 -17.09
CA ASP A 137 -22.80 8.04 -17.18
C ASP A 137 -21.98 7.78 -15.92
N GLU A 138 -22.56 7.92 -14.73
CA GLU A 138 -21.89 7.62 -13.46
C GLU A 138 -21.48 6.13 -13.39
N LEU A 139 -22.36 5.20 -13.80
CA LEU A 139 -22.07 3.77 -13.88
C LEU A 139 -20.96 3.46 -14.88
N ARG A 140 -20.96 4.08 -16.07
CA ARG A 140 -19.89 3.95 -17.07
C ARG A 140 -18.55 4.43 -16.53
N HIS A 141 -18.53 5.55 -15.82
CA HIS A 141 -17.32 6.08 -15.19
C HIS A 141 -16.81 5.18 -14.07
N ALA A 142 -17.71 4.68 -13.21
CA ALA A 142 -17.38 3.74 -12.14
C ALA A 142 -16.77 2.45 -12.71
N LEU A 143 -17.38 1.87 -13.74
CA LEU A 143 -16.89 0.66 -14.40
C LEU A 143 -15.50 0.88 -15.02
N LYS A 144 -15.28 2.01 -15.71
CA LYS A 144 -13.97 2.38 -16.27
C LYS A 144 -12.90 2.51 -15.19
N ARG A 145 -13.26 3.04 -14.01
CA ARG A 145 -12.34 3.17 -12.87
C ARG A 145 -12.01 1.80 -12.28
N ILE A 146 -13.00 0.94 -12.06
CA ILE A 146 -12.81 -0.42 -11.56
C ILE A 146 -11.93 -1.24 -12.51
N ASN A 147 -12.20 -1.18 -13.82
CA ASN A 147 -11.42 -1.87 -14.85
C ASN A 147 -9.94 -1.43 -14.88
N ARG A 148 -9.63 -0.21 -14.43
CA ARG A 148 -8.24 0.28 -14.28
C ARG A 148 -7.61 -0.15 -12.95
N LEU A 149 -8.40 -0.23 -11.89
CA LEU A 149 -7.93 -0.56 -10.54
C LEU A 149 -7.62 -2.05 -10.38
N ILE A 150 -8.44 -2.93 -10.95
CA ILE A 150 -8.24 -4.39 -10.91
C ILE A 150 -6.80 -4.77 -11.32
N PRO A 151 -6.30 -4.44 -12.53
CA PRO A 151 -4.96 -4.83 -12.94
C PRO A 151 -3.86 -4.15 -12.12
N ALA A 152 -4.09 -2.92 -11.62
CA ALA A 152 -3.12 -2.24 -10.76
C ALA A 152 -2.94 -2.96 -9.41
N ILE A 153 -4.04 -3.47 -8.84
CA ILE A 153 -4.03 -4.23 -7.59
C ILE A 153 -3.48 -5.64 -7.84
N GLU A 154 -3.85 -6.30 -8.94
CA GLU A 154 -3.28 -7.59 -9.34
C GLU A 154 -1.76 -7.52 -9.51
N ASN A 155 -1.24 -6.46 -10.16
CA ASN A 155 0.20 -6.28 -10.32
C ASN A 155 0.93 -5.97 -9.00
N SER A 156 0.23 -5.35 -8.04
CA SER A 156 0.79 -5.02 -6.73
C SER A 156 0.82 -6.25 -5.80
N PHE A 157 -0.21 -7.09 -5.82
CA PHE A 157 -0.33 -8.25 -4.94
C PHE A 157 -0.13 -9.59 -5.67
N GLY A 158 0.35 -9.54 -6.90
CA GLY A 158 0.50 -10.67 -7.81
C GLY A 158 1.22 -11.84 -7.17
N GLN A 159 0.76 -13.05 -7.49
CA GLN A 159 1.28 -14.26 -6.87
C GLN A 159 2.77 -14.44 -7.17
N PRO A 160 3.53 -15.04 -6.22
CA PRO A 160 4.89 -15.44 -6.51
C PRO A 160 4.83 -16.35 -7.73
N THR A 161 5.57 -15.98 -8.77
CA THR A 161 5.74 -16.85 -9.93
C THR A 161 6.37 -18.14 -9.40
N GLU A 162 5.57 -19.19 -9.25
CA GLU A 162 6.04 -20.54 -8.98
C GLU A 162 7.10 -20.85 -10.04
N LEU A 163 8.37 -20.86 -9.61
CA LEU A 163 9.46 -21.35 -10.43
C LEU A 163 9.12 -22.78 -10.83
N SER A 164 8.72 -22.93 -12.09
CA SER A 164 8.53 -24.22 -12.74
C SER A 164 9.72 -25.12 -12.39
N PRO A 165 9.52 -26.32 -11.80
CA PRO A 165 10.62 -27.19 -11.46
C PRO A 165 11.35 -27.57 -12.75
N ALA A 166 12.64 -27.27 -12.76
CA ALA A 166 13.56 -27.45 -13.86
C ALA A 166 13.31 -28.74 -14.64
N THR A 167 13.11 -28.58 -15.95
CA THR A 167 13.18 -29.65 -16.92
C THR A 167 14.56 -30.31 -16.86
N GLY A 168 14.58 -31.57 -16.42
CA GLY A 168 15.40 -32.66 -16.94
C GLY A 168 16.91 -32.49 -16.99
N ILE A 169 17.60 -33.04 -15.99
CA ILE A 169 18.88 -33.75 -16.20
C ILE A 169 19.09 -34.76 -15.07
N ALA A 170 18.78 -36.03 -15.34
CA ALA A 170 19.47 -37.20 -14.81
C ALA A 170 18.82 -38.46 -15.39
N SER A 171 19.12 -38.75 -16.65
CA SER A 171 18.97 -40.10 -17.19
C SER A 171 20.36 -40.66 -17.47
N ALA A 172 20.51 -41.95 -17.15
CA ALA A 172 21.63 -42.84 -17.46
C ALA A 172 22.86 -42.80 -16.55
N ILE A 173 22.82 -43.59 -15.47
CA ILE A 173 23.94 -44.49 -15.14
C ILE A 173 23.36 -45.89 -14.94
N LYS A 174 23.67 -46.79 -15.86
CA LYS A 174 23.34 -48.21 -15.84
C LYS A 174 24.58 -48.96 -15.35
N PRO A 175 24.53 -49.80 -14.31
CA PRO A 175 25.63 -50.69 -14.02
C PRO A 175 25.47 -51.99 -14.84
N SER A 176 26.56 -52.36 -15.52
CA SER A 176 26.84 -53.74 -15.96
C SER A 176 27.65 -54.45 -14.90
#